data_AF-A0A920LKU3-F1
#
_entry.id   AF-A0A920LKU3-F1
#
_cell.length_a   1.000
_cell.length_b   1.000
_cell.length_c   1.000
_cell.angle_alpha   90.00
_cell.angle_beta   90.00
_cell.angle_gamma   90.00
#
_symmetry.space_group_name_H-M   'P 1'
#
loop_
_entity.id
_entity.type
_entity.pdbx_description
1 polymer ?
#
loop_
_entity_poly.entity_id
_entity_poly.type
_entity_poly.pdbx_seq_one_letter_code
_entity_poly.pdbx_strand_id
1 'polypeptide(L)'
;MRIYYIFLLVLFVSCQEEETITPSLPNAYGDGMYIVTDLGIHYLDYKDSAAVVQTQIFNSVNSSNLINPKNISFIDGKGFILSDRLSIVDINTFNLENEITGFSNPVFCDKISFNRLLLQIKDHLQLE
;
A
#
# COMPACT_ATOMS: atom_id res chain seq x y z
N MET A 1 -50.24 33.98 19.78
CA MET A 1 -48.79 33.84 19.55
C MET A 1 -48.22 32.76 20.46
N ARG A 2 -48.35 31.47 20.11
CA ARG A 2 -47.90 30.36 20.98
C ARG A 2 -47.51 29.09 20.21
N ILE A 3 -47.29 29.20 18.90
CA ILE A 3 -47.03 28.05 18.00
C ILE A 3 -45.67 28.13 17.29
N TYR A 4 -44.96 29.26 17.36
CA TYR A 4 -43.64 29.42 16.72
C TYR A 4 -42.46 28.86 17.53
N TYR A 5 -42.68 28.36 18.76
CA TYR A 5 -41.59 27.88 19.62
C TYR A 5 -41.24 26.40 19.48
N ILE A 6 -41.99 25.63 18.68
CA ILE A 6 -41.74 24.18 18.52
C ILE A 6 -40.77 23.89 17.35
N PHE A 7 -40.61 24.83 16.40
CA PHE A 7 -39.76 24.62 15.23
C PHE A 7 -38.25 24.83 15.48
N LEU A 8 -37.85 25.30 16.67
CA LEU A 8 -36.44 25.61 16.98
C LEU A 8 -35.69 24.45 17.67
N LEU A 9 -36.35 23.32 17.95
CA LEU A 9 -35.79 22.24 18.78
C LEU A 9 -35.28 21.02 18.00
N VAL A 10 -35.37 21.02 16.66
CA VAL A 10 -35.04 19.84 15.81
C VAL A 10 -33.67 19.93 15.13
N LEU A 11 -32.88 21.00 15.36
CA LEU A 11 -31.61 21.21 14.66
C LEU A 11 -30.33 20.77 15.41
N PHE A 12 -30.47 20.08 16.55
CA PHE A 12 -29.30 19.58 17.31
C PHE A 12 -29.15 18.05 17.28
N VAL A 13 -29.50 17.41 16.17
CA VAL A 13 -28.94 16.08 15.89
C VAL A 13 -27.50 16.28 15.44
N SER A 14 -26.63 16.54 16.42
CA SER A 14 -25.19 16.46 16.27
C SER A 14 -24.87 15.01 15.95
N CYS A 15 -24.50 14.73 14.70
CA CYS A 15 -23.81 13.49 14.35
C CYS A 15 -22.52 13.50 15.16
N GLN A 16 -22.45 12.75 16.26
CA GLN A 16 -21.15 12.47 16.88
C GLN A 16 -20.37 11.70 15.83
N GLU A 17 -19.16 12.18 15.49
CA GLU A 17 -18.21 11.35 14.75
C GLU A 17 -17.98 10.11 15.61
N GLU A 18 -18.46 8.98 15.12
CA GLU A 18 -18.14 7.68 15.67
C GLU A 18 -16.62 7.57 15.60
N GLU A 19 -15.96 7.56 16.77
CA GLU A 19 -14.53 7.27 16.87
C GLU A 19 -14.34 5.84 16.37
N THR A 20 -14.20 5.70 15.06
CA THR A 20 -13.78 4.45 14.46
C THR A 20 -12.40 4.16 15.03
N ILE A 21 -12.33 3.15 15.90
CA ILE A 21 -11.07 2.58 16.36
C ILE A 21 -10.46 1.91 15.13
N THR A 22 -9.83 2.68 14.25
CA THR A 22 -9.01 2.13 13.18
C THR A 22 -7.89 1.36 13.85
N PRO A 23 -7.75 0.05 13.60
CA PRO A 23 -6.63 -0.72 14.16
C PRO A 23 -5.33 0.01 13.83
N SER A 24 -4.57 0.37 14.87
CA SER A 24 -3.26 0.98 14.71
C SER A 24 -2.34 -0.02 14.02
N LEU A 25 -2.03 0.22 12.75
CA LEU A 25 -1.07 -0.61 12.03
C LEU A 25 0.34 -0.37 12.58
N PRO A 26 1.17 -1.43 12.70
CA PRO A 26 2.55 -1.27 13.14
C PRO A 26 3.33 -0.35 12.21
N ASN A 27 3.91 0.74 12.75
CA ASN A 27 4.90 1.55 12.03
C ASN A 27 6.27 0.88 12.19
N ALA A 28 6.53 -0.15 11.37
CA ALA A 28 7.64 -1.07 11.56
C ALA A 28 8.50 -1.28 10.31
N TYR A 29 8.08 -0.75 9.16
CA TYR A 29 8.67 -1.09 7.87
C TYR A 29 9.45 0.05 7.22
N GLY A 30 9.40 1.27 7.75
CA GLY A 30 9.95 2.47 7.09
C GLY A 30 11.47 2.51 6.90
N ASP A 31 12.22 1.62 7.57
CA ASP A 31 13.69 1.68 7.61
C ASP A 31 14.30 0.28 7.77
N GLY A 32 14.39 -0.44 6.65
CA GLY A 32 14.93 -1.80 6.63
C GLY A 32 15.28 -2.27 5.22
N MET A 33 15.55 -3.57 5.09
CA MET A 33 15.85 -4.21 3.82
C MET A 33 14.64 -5.03 3.37
N TYR A 34 14.24 -4.85 2.11
CA TYR A 34 13.15 -5.60 1.49
C TYR A 34 13.70 -6.65 0.54
N ILE A 35 13.16 -7.85 0.64
CA ILE A 35 13.55 -8.99 -0.19
C ILE A 35 12.33 -9.39 -1.00
N VAL A 36 12.38 -9.17 -2.31
CA VAL A 36 11.31 -9.53 -3.23
C VAL A 36 11.58 -10.93 -3.79
N THR A 37 10.61 -11.82 -3.65
CA THR A 37 10.63 -13.19 -4.18
C THR A 37 9.32 -13.48 -4.89
N ASP A 38 9.26 -14.53 -5.70
CA ASP A 38 8.02 -15.02 -6.30
C ASP A 38 6.91 -15.34 -5.27
N LEU A 39 7.29 -15.69 -4.03
CA LEU A 39 6.38 -15.97 -2.90
C LEU A 39 5.86 -14.73 -2.16
N GLY A 40 6.33 -13.53 -2.48
CA GLY A 40 5.96 -12.30 -1.77
C GLY A 40 7.15 -11.42 -1.39
N ILE A 41 6.88 -10.45 -0.54
CA ILE A 41 7.87 -9.51 0.00
C ILE A 41 8.17 -9.87 1.43
N HIS A 42 9.46 -9.98 1.75
CA HIS A 42 9.98 -10.18 3.09
C HIS A 42 10.73 -8.95 3.56
N TYR A 43 10.88 -8.79 4.86
CA TYR A 43 11.51 -7.64 5.49
C TYR A 43 12.55 -8.07 6.52
N LEU A 44 13.65 -7.35 6.57
CA LEU A 44 14.67 -7.48 7.60
C LEU A 44 14.99 -6.09 8.15
N ASP A 45 14.85 -5.92 9.46
CA ASP A 45 15.43 -4.77 10.16
C ASP A 45 16.94 -5.00 10.30
N TYR A 46 17.73 -4.52 9.33
CA TYR A 46 19.18 -4.73 9.34
C TYR A 46 19.90 -3.97 10.47
N LYS A 47 19.20 -3.08 11.20
CA LYS A 47 19.78 -2.33 12.33
C LYS A 47 19.73 -3.14 13.63
N ASP A 48 18.79 -4.09 13.73
CA ASP A 48 18.75 -5.01 14.85
C ASP A 48 19.72 -6.18 14.61
N SER A 49 20.73 -6.30 15.47
CA SER A 49 21.73 -7.38 15.42
C SER A 49 21.14 -8.78 15.61
N ALA A 50 19.93 -8.89 16.18
CA ALA A 50 19.20 -10.14 16.38
C ALA A 50 18.05 -10.31 15.38
N ALA A 51 18.00 -9.48 14.33
CA ALA A 51 16.89 -9.45 13.40
C ALA A 51 16.65 -10.80 12.72
N VAL A 52 15.37 -11.15 12.65
CA VAL A 52 14.88 -12.30 11.90
C VAL A 52 14.10 -11.78 10.70
N VAL A 53 14.25 -12.45 9.56
CA VAL A 53 13.47 -12.12 8.35
C VAL A 53 11.99 -12.33 8.65
N GLN A 54 11.22 -11.25 8.55
CA GLN A 54 9.77 -11.27 8.59
C GLN A 54 9.26 -11.64 7.20
N THR A 55 8.59 -12.78 7.09
CA THR A 55 8.16 -13.31 5.80
C THR A 55 6.78 -12.79 5.39
N GLN A 56 6.59 -12.58 4.08
CA GLN A 56 5.30 -12.21 3.49
C GLN A 56 4.59 -11.01 4.15
N ILE A 57 5.33 -9.93 4.43
CA ILE A 57 4.82 -8.75 5.14
C ILE A 57 3.60 -8.10 4.48
N PHE A 58 3.49 -8.18 3.15
CA PHE A 58 2.31 -7.70 2.44
C PHE A 58 1.05 -8.45 2.87
N ASN A 59 1.11 -9.79 2.96
CA ASN A 59 -0.02 -10.61 3.41
C ASN A 59 -0.32 -10.36 4.88
N SER A 60 0.72 -10.33 5.72
CA SER A 60 0.55 -10.12 7.15
C SER A 60 -0.19 -8.81 7.46
N VAL A 61 0.06 -7.74 6.69
CA VAL A 61 -0.60 -6.43 6.90
C VAL A 61 -1.95 -6.35 6.19
N ASN A 62 -2.04 -6.82 4.94
CA ASN A 62 -3.18 -6.56 4.07
C ASN A 62 -4.14 -7.76 3.91
N SER A 63 -3.87 -8.87 4.60
CA SER A 63 -4.63 -10.14 4.50
C SER A 63 -4.82 -10.63 3.05
N SER A 64 -3.87 -10.31 2.17
CA SER A 64 -3.93 -10.61 0.74
C SER A 64 -2.55 -10.98 0.19
N ASN A 65 -2.52 -11.81 -0.85
CA ASN A 65 -1.26 -12.26 -1.46
C ASN A 65 -0.90 -11.42 -2.67
N LEU A 66 0.39 -11.09 -2.79
CA LEU A 66 0.98 -10.68 -4.06
C LEU A 66 1.23 -11.92 -4.90
N ILE A 67 0.86 -11.87 -6.18
CA ILE A 67 1.12 -12.94 -7.14
C ILE A 67 2.37 -12.56 -7.93
N ASN A 68 3.46 -13.31 -7.77
CA ASN A 68 4.72 -13.12 -8.52
C ASN A 68 5.22 -11.66 -8.53
N PRO A 69 5.51 -11.05 -7.36
CA PRO A 69 6.09 -9.72 -7.33
C PRO A 69 7.49 -9.73 -7.93
N LYS A 70 7.77 -8.71 -8.75
CA LYS A 70 8.96 -8.61 -9.60
C LYS A 70 9.92 -7.54 -9.10
N ASN A 71 9.39 -6.46 -8.55
CA ASN A 71 10.16 -5.30 -8.12
C ASN A 71 9.41 -4.51 -7.04
N ILE A 72 10.15 -3.79 -6.20
CA ILE A 72 9.63 -2.76 -5.32
C ILE A 72 10.52 -1.52 -5.44
N SER A 73 9.89 -0.35 -5.51
CA SER A 73 10.56 0.96 -5.54
C SER A 73 9.93 1.91 -4.54
N PHE A 74 10.72 2.78 -3.90
CA PHE A 74 10.24 3.67 -2.83
C PHE A 74 10.32 5.14 -3.25
N ILE A 75 9.20 5.85 -3.13
CA ILE A 75 9.08 7.23 -3.58
C ILE A 75 8.19 8.00 -2.61
N ASP A 76 8.74 9.06 -2.05
CA ASP A 76 8.01 10.08 -1.29
C ASP A 76 7.09 9.48 -0.21
N GLY A 77 7.61 8.50 0.54
CA GLY A 77 6.90 7.83 1.63
C GLY A 77 6.02 6.63 1.20
N LYS A 78 6.05 6.24 -0.07
CA LYS A 78 5.26 5.12 -0.60
C LYS A 78 6.14 4.02 -1.19
N GLY A 79 5.73 2.78 -1.02
CA GLY A 79 6.24 1.62 -1.72
C GLY A 79 5.41 1.31 -2.96
N PHE A 80 6.07 1.12 -4.10
CA PHE A 80 5.46 0.76 -5.38
C PHE A 80 5.87 -0.66 -5.72
N ILE A 81 4.97 -1.60 -5.47
CA ILE A 81 5.20 -3.03 -5.64
C ILE A 81 4.68 -3.45 -7.01
N LEU A 82 5.59 -3.86 -7.89
CA LEU A 82 5.23 -4.36 -9.20
C LEU A 82 5.08 -5.88 -9.18
N SER A 83 3.93 -6.35 -9.63
CA SER A 83 3.58 -7.76 -9.86
C SER A 83 2.95 -7.91 -11.24
N ASP A 84 1.74 -8.47 -11.36
CA ASP A 84 0.86 -8.29 -12.52
C ASP A 84 0.01 -7.00 -12.42
N ARG A 85 -0.01 -6.42 -11.22
CA ARG A 85 -0.55 -5.09 -10.90
C ARG A 85 0.52 -4.25 -10.22
N LEU A 86 0.29 -2.96 -10.15
CA LEU A 86 1.10 -2.05 -9.35
C LEU A 86 0.34 -1.75 -8.05
N SER A 87 0.79 -2.33 -6.95
CA SER A 87 0.24 -2.07 -5.61
C SER A 87 1.03 -0.95 -4.95
N ILE A 88 0.33 0.05 -4.40
CA ILE A 88 0.91 1.23 -3.77
C ILE A 88 0.66 1.10 -2.27
N VAL A 89 1.73 1.06 -1.48
CA VAL A 89 1.66 0.89 -0.02
C VAL A 89 2.27 2.10 0.69
N ASP A 90 1.78 2.39 1.89
CA ASP A 90 2.48 3.28 2.82
C ASP A 90 3.80 2.63 3.26
N ILE A 91 4.92 3.34 3.22
CA ILE A 91 6.24 2.73 3.49
C ILE A 91 6.40 2.28 4.95
N ASN A 92 5.74 2.97 5.87
CA ASN A 92 5.93 2.79 7.30
C ASN A 92 5.13 1.61 7.85
N THR A 93 3.90 1.49 7.38
CA THR A 93 2.91 0.50 7.81
C THR A 93 2.75 -0.65 6.83
N PHE A 94 3.22 -0.50 5.59
CA PHE A 94 3.03 -1.44 4.49
C PHE A 94 1.56 -1.67 4.10
N ASN A 95 0.68 -0.77 4.57
CA ASN A 95 -0.74 -0.78 4.26
C ASN A 95 -0.98 -0.46 2.78
N LEU A 96 -1.86 -1.23 2.14
CA LEU A 96 -2.27 -1.02 0.78
C LEU A 96 -3.16 0.24 0.69
N GLU A 97 -2.69 1.23 -0.05
CA GLU A 97 -3.41 2.48 -0.28
C GLU A 97 -4.15 2.49 -1.61
N ASN A 98 -3.58 1.86 -2.65
CA ASN A 98 -4.16 1.84 -3.98
C ASN A 98 -3.57 0.71 -4.85
N GLU A 99 -4.26 0.36 -5.93
CA GLU A 99 -3.79 -0.59 -6.94
C GLU A 99 -4.09 -0.09 -8.35
N ILE A 100 -3.13 -0.27 -9.26
CA ILE A 100 -3.30 -0.03 -10.69
C ILE A 100 -3.17 -1.36 -11.42
N THR A 101 -4.15 -1.68 -12.25
CA THR A 101 -4.23 -2.94 -13.01
C THR A 101 -4.25 -2.66 -14.51
N GLY A 102 -4.27 -3.71 -15.34
CA GLY A 102 -4.38 -3.59 -16.80
C GLY A 102 -3.04 -3.60 -17.56
N PHE A 103 -1.95 -3.95 -16.88
CA PHE A 103 -0.65 -4.13 -17.54
C PHE A 103 -0.56 -5.49 -18.22
N SER A 104 -0.06 -5.50 -19.46
CA SER A 104 0.41 -6.73 -20.11
C SER A 104 1.86 -6.95 -19.70
N ASN A 105 2.18 -8.04 -19.00
CA ASN A 105 3.54 -8.46 -18.65
C ASN A 105 4.51 -7.33 -18.20
N PRO A 106 4.19 -6.59 -17.12
CA PRO A 106 5.11 -5.58 -16.62
C PRO A 106 6.33 -6.26 -16.00
N VAL A 107 7.51 -5.64 -16.13
CA VAL A 107 8.78 -6.24 -15.69
C VAL A 107 9.53 -5.39 -14.67
N PHE A 108 9.40 -4.06 -14.75
CA PHE A 108 10.16 -3.15 -13.89
C PHE A 108 9.40 -1.84 -13.69
N CYS A 109 9.55 -1.23 -12.51
CA CYS A 109 8.95 0.04 -12.15
C CYS A 109 9.97 0.88 -11.38
N ASP A 110 10.19 2.12 -11.79
CA ASP A 110 11.11 3.01 -11.09
C ASP A 110 10.67 4.48 -11.15
N LYS A 111 11.17 5.26 -10.20
CA LYS A 111 10.99 6.71 -10.15
C LYS A 111 11.72 7.35 -11.33
N ILE A 112 11.02 8.26 -11.98
CA ILE A 112 11.63 9.26 -12.86
C ILE A 112 11.34 10.66 -12.32
N SER A 113 11.97 11.69 -12.91
CA SER A 113 11.80 13.07 -12.47
C SER A 113 10.35 13.55 -12.52
N PHE A 114 10.03 14.49 -11.62
CA PHE A 114 8.73 15.16 -11.50
C PHE A 114 7.59 14.25 -10.99
N ASN A 115 7.87 13.44 -9.96
CA ASN A 115 6.88 12.55 -9.32
C ASN A 115 6.16 11.63 -10.31
N ARG A 116 6.94 11.03 -11.21
CA ARG A 116 6.45 10.11 -12.23
C ARG A 116 7.11 8.76 -12.07
N LEU A 117 6.40 7.74 -12.53
CA LEU A 117 6.90 6.38 -12.61
C LEU A 117 7.11 6.00 -14.06
N LEU A 118 8.20 5.30 -14.32
CA LEU A 118 8.39 4.56 -15.56
C LEU A 118 8.06 3.10 -15.27
N LEU A 119 7.10 2.54 -16.00
CA LEU A 119 6.88 1.10 -16.05
C LEU A 119 7.42 0.56 -17.36
N GLN A 120 8.30 -0.44 -17.25
CA GLN A 120 8.75 -1.22 -18.40
C GLN A 120 7.81 -2.43 -18.56
N ILE A 121 7.34 -2.61 -19.79
CA ILE A 121 6.52 -3.75 -20.21
C ILE A 121 7.34 -4.55 -21.22
N LYS A 122 7.27 -5.88 -21.13
CA LYS A 122 7.90 -6.77 -22.11
C LYS A 122 6.83 -7.37 -23.03
N ASP A 123 6.85 -6.96 -24.28
CA ASP A 123 6.06 -7.62 -25.32
C ASP A 123 6.63 -9.01 -25.62
N HIS A 124 5.73 -9.98 -25.76
CA HIS A 124 6.05 -11.26 -26.38
C HIS A 124 6.03 -11.07 -27.89
N LEU A 125 7.17 -10.73 -28.49
CA LEU A 125 7.35 -10.94 -29.92
C LEU A 125 7.33 -12.46 -30.16
N GLN A 126 6.18 -12.97 -30.59
CA GLN A 126 6.14 -14.29 -31.22
C GLN A 126 6.82 -14.12 -32.59
N LEU A 127 8.03 -14.66 -32.71
CA LEU A 127 8.62 -14.92 -34.01
C LEU A 127 7.86 -16.11 -34.58
N GLU A 128 6.90 -15.83 -35.47
CA GLU A 128 6.33 -16.81 -36.39
C GLU A 128 7.38 -17.30 -37.40
#